data_AF-A0M473-F1
#
_entry.id   AF-A0M473-F1
#
_cell.length_a   1.000
_cell.length_b   1.000
_cell.length_c   1.000
_cell.angle_alpha   90.00
_cell.angle_beta   90.00
_cell.angle_gamma   90.00
#
_symmetry.space_group_name_H-M   'P 1'
#
loop_
_entity.id
_entity.type
_entity.pdbx_description
1 polymer ?
#
loop_
_entity_poly.entity_id
_entity_poly.type
_entity_poly.pdbx_seq_one_letter_code
_entity_poly.pdbx_strand_id
1 'polypeptide(L)'
;MENTLENKAKFFAQYWTWIYEGESVCVTIQDIQESDFLRLKPLSKISDEDAIEIANRIGYFFDKVVRSKKYLYITDKYNDFEDVQETLRIYHNGEIFYLDQSGKVRELSMEQAEEVISLIRQKGIAYQSRGLSVEQQLEYNWIKLTE
;
A
#
# COMPACT_ATOMS: atom_id res chain seq x y z
N MET A 1 -15.95 -0.74 7.00
CA MET A 1 -16.87 -1.21 5.94
C MET A 1 -17.39 -2.58 6.34
N GLU A 2 -18.65 -2.92 6.07
CA GLU A 2 -19.24 -4.21 6.49
C GLU A 2 -18.89 -5.35 5.53
N ASN A 3 -18.84 -6.59 6.04
CA ASN A 3 -18.58 -7.79 5.23
C ASN A 3 -19.83 -8.21 4.43
N THR A 4 -20.03 -7.61 3.26
CA THR A 4 -21.11 -7.95 2.31
C THR A 4 -20.55 -8.20 0.92
N LEU A 5 -21.26 -8.97 0.08
CA LEU A 5 -20.86 -9.22 -1.31
C LEU A 5 -20.73 -7.92 -2.12
N GLU A 6 -21.64 -6.96 -1.90
CA GLU A 6 -21.57 -5.65 -2.56
C GLU A 6 -20.30 -4.88 -2.17
N ASN A 7 -19.92 -4.90 -0.88
CA ASN A 7 -18.72 -4.22 -0.43
C ASN A 7 -17.44 -4.94 -0.88
N LYS A 8 -17.44 -6.27 -0.90
CA LYS A 8 -16.37 -7.09 -1.46
C LYS A 8 -16.14 -6.77 -2.94
N ALA A 9 -17.22 -6.66 -3.70
CA ALA A 9 -17.19 -6.26 -5.08
C ALA A 9 -16.60 -4.87 -5.30
N LYS A 10 -17.05 -3.88 -4.52
CA LYS A 10 -16.49 -2.52 -4.55
C LYS A 10 -15.00 -2.52 -4.20
N PHE A 11 -14.57 -3.38 -3.29
CA PHE A 11 -13.17 -3.55 -2.92
C PHE A 11 -12.35 -4.16 -4.08
N PHE A 12 -12.82 -5.24 -4.72
CA PHE A 12 -12.15 -5.87 -5.87
C PHE A 12 -12.07 -4.94 -7.07
N ALA A 13 -13.16 -4.24 -7.37
CA ALA A 13 -13.20 -3.29 -8.47
C ALA A 13 -12.07 -2.26 -8.35
N GLN A 14 -11.77 -1.74 -7.15
CA GLN A 14 -10.68 -0.78 -6.95
C GLN A 14 -9.28 -1.37 -7.08
N TYR A 15 -9.09 -2.64 -6.72
CA TYR A 15 -7.80 -3.29 -6.94
C TYR A 15 -7.57 -3.56 -8.44
N TRP A 16 -8.63 -3.87 -9.21
CA TRP A 16 -8.52 -4.18 -10.64
C TRP A 16 -8.60 -2.98 -11.58
N THR A 17 -9.37 -1.93 -11.25
CA THR A 17 -9.50 -0.73 -12.11
C THR A 17 -8.19 0.04 -12.28
N TRP A 18 -7.26 -0.06 -11.34
CA TRP A 18 -5.97 0.64 -11.41
C TRP A 18 -4.84 -0.19 -12.04
N ILE A 19 -5.08 -1.47 -12.35
CA ILE A 19 -4.12 -2.33 -13.05
C ILE A 19 -4.24 -2.17 -14.59
N TYR A 20 -5.32 -1.55 -15.07
CA TYR A 20 -5.72 -1.52 -16.48
C TYR A 20 -5.78 -0.09 -17.08
N GLU A 21 -4.75 0.74 -16.89
CA GLU A 21 -4.57 1.97 -17.70
C GLU A 21 -4.13 1.62 -19.15
N GLY A 22 -4.97 0.89 -19.88
CA GLY A 22 -4.72 0.56 -21.29
C GLY A 22 -5.97 0.10 -22.04
N GLU A 23 -6.84 -0.68 -21.40
CA GLU A 23 -8.12 -1.11 -21.95
C GLU A 23 -9.14 -1.21 -20.83
N SER A 24 -10.24 -0.46 -20.94
CA SER A 24 -11.33 -0.43 -19.97
C SER A 24 -12.12 -1.74 -19.99
N VAL A 25 -11.60 -2.78 -19.33
CA VAL A 25 -12.40 -3.95 -18.99
C VAL A 25 -13.31 -3.55 -17.83
N CYS A 26 -14.55 -3.18 -18.16
CA CYS A 26 -15.65 -3.17 -17.21
C CYS A 26 -15.84 -4.61 -16.74
N VAL A 27 -15.17 -5.01 -15.66
CA VAL A 27 -15.53 -6.24 -14.95
C VAL A 27 -16.92 -5.97 -14.39
N THR A 28 -17.94 -6.49 -15.06
CA THR A 28 -19.28 -6.54 -14.50
C THR A 28 -19.19 -7.34 -13.22
N ILE A 29 -19.27 -6.62 -12.11
CA ILE A 29 -19.26 -7.07 -10.71
C ILE A 29 -20.29 -8.19 -10.38
N GLN A 30 -21.11 -8.58 -11.36
CA GLN A 30 -22.26 -9.46 -11.17
C GLN A 30 -21.92 -10.91 -10.77
N ASP A 31 -20.65 -11.33 -10.87
CA ASP A 31 -20.27 -12.73 -10.63
C ASP A 31 -19.39 -12.98 -9.39
N ILE A 32 -19.11 -11.96 -8.55
CA ILE A 32 -18.27 -12.17 -7.36
C ILE A 32 -18.97 -13.10 -6.36
N GLN A 33 -18.36 -14.25 -6.12
CA GLN A 33 -18.80 -15.27 -5.18
C GLN A 33 -18.19 -15.03 -3.79
N GLU A 34 -18.82 -15.60 -2.77
CA GLU A 34 -18.28 -15.61 -1.40
C GLU A 34 -16.89 -16.27 -1.33
N SER A 35 -16.64 -17.26 -2.19
CA SER A 35 -15.37 -17.98 -2.27
C SER A 35 -14.23 -17.22 -2.94
N ASP A 36 -14.52 -16.12 -3.66
CA ASP A 36 -13.50 -15.39 -4.40
C ASP A 36 -12.58 -14.60 -3.46
N PHE A 37 -11.31 -14.44 -3.82
CA PHE A 37 -10.36 -13.64 -3.04
C PHE A 37 -9.25 -13.10 -3.93
N LEU A 38 -8.69 -11.94 -3.57
CA LEU A 38 -7.47 -11.45 -4.19
C LEU A 38 -6.26 -12.10 -3.54
N ARG A 39 -5.30 -12.58 -4.34
CA ARG A 39 -4.00 -13.03 -3.85
C ARG A 39 -3.04 -11.86 -3.89
N LEU A 40 -2.59 -11.40 -2.72
CA LEU A 40 -1.72 -10.23 -2.57
C LEU A 40 -0.45 -10.61 -1.82
N LYS A 41 0.66 -9.93 -2.12
CA LYS A 41 1.91 -10.05 -1.37
C LYS A 41 1.78 -9.33 -0.04
N PRO A 42 2.25 -9.91 1.09
CA PRO A 42 2.39 -9.15 2.32
C PRO A 42 3.43 -8.04 2.13
N LEU A 43 3.27 -6.93 2.86
CA LEU A 43 4.24 -5.83 2.83
C LEU A 43 5.67 -6.30 3.18
N SER A 44 5.81 -7.31 4.03
CA SER A 44 7.12 -7.90 4.37
C SER A 44 7.89 -8.44 3.15
N LYS A 45 7.19 -8.74 2.04
CA LYS A 45 7.74 -9.29 0.80
C LYS A 45 7.93 -8.26 -0.32
N ILE A 46 7.66 -6.99 -0.08
CA ILE A 46 8.07 -5.95 -1.03
C ILE A 46 9.59 -6.01 -1.22
N SER A 47 10.10 -5.86 -2.44
CA SER A 47 11.55 -5.74 -2.65
C SER A 47 12.06 -4.37 -2.17
N ASP A 48 13.37 -4.22 -2.01
CA ASP A 48 13.91 -2.91 -1.65
C ASP A 48 13.75 -1.92 -2.82
N GLU A 49 13.88 -2.40 -4.07
CA GLU A 49 13.67 -1.60 -5.27
C GLU A 49 12.23 -1.08 -5.37
N ASP A 50 11.23 -1.95 -5.16
CA ASP A 50 9.81 -1.55 -5.19
C ASP A 50 9.49 -0.58 -4.04
N ALA A 51 10.07 -0.80 -2.85
CA ALA A 51 9.88 0.09 -1.70
C ALA A 51 10.45 1.49 -1.96
N ILE A 52 11.64 1.56 -2.57
CA ILE A 52 12.26 2.83 -2.97
C ILE A 52 11.46 3.51 -4.09
N GLU A 53 11.00 2.75 -5.09
CA GLU A 53 10.16 3.30 -6.16
C GLU A 53 8.90 3.97 -5.62
N ILE A 54 8.19 3.27 -4.70
CA ILE A 54 7.01 3.81 -4.04
C ILE A 54 7.34 5.07 -3.24
N ALA A 55 8.45 5.05 -2.50
CA ALA A 55 8.86 6.20 -1.70
C ALA A 55 9.20 7.41 -2.57
N ASN A 56 9.87 7.22 -3.70
CA ASN A 56 10.28 8.32 -4.55
C ASN A 56 9.09 9.01 -5.26
N ARG A 57 7.90 8.39 -5.29
CA ARG A 57 6.68 9.06 -5.79
C ARG A 57 6.19 10.18 -4.91
N ILE A 58 6.54 10.22 -3.63
CA ILE A 58 6.18 11.35 -2.79
C ILE A 58 7.06 12.59 -3.04
N GLY A 59 7.95 12.56 -4.05
CA GLY A 59 8.73 13.73 -4.50
C GLY A 59 10.06 13.92 -3.75
N TYR A 60 10.49 12.91 -2.99
CA TYR A 60 11.73 12.90 -2.23
C TYR A 60 12.67 11.82 -2.78
N PHE A 61 13.96 11.92 -2.46
CA PHE A 61 14.97 10.94 -2.88
C PHE A 61 15.33 10.03 -1.72
N PHE A 62 14.75 8.84 -1.74
CA PHE A 62 15.10 7.77 -0.82
C PHE A 62 15.91 6.68 -1.51
N ASP A 63 16.78 6.02 -0.76
CA ASP A 63 17.61 4.94 -1.30
C ASP A 63 18.01 3.87 -0.27
N LYS A 64 17.54 3.99 0.98
CA LYS A 64 17.79 3.01 2.03
C LYS A 64 16.47 2.49 2.59
N VAL A 65 16.31 1.17 2.52
CA VAL A 65 15.17 0.46 3.12
C VAL A 65 15.63 -0.22 4.39
N VAL A 66 14.82 -0.12 5.43
CA VAL A 66 15.02 -0.89 6.65
C VAL A 66 13.70 -1.47 7.13
N ARG A 67 13.77 -2.73 7.56
CA ARG A 67 12.61 -3.53 7.90
C ARG A 67 12.53 -3.74 9.40
N SER A 68 11.37 -3.42 9.97
CA SER A 68 10.98 -3.76 11.34
C SER A 68 9.89 -4.83 11.31
N LYS A 69 9.58 -5.41 12.48
CA LYS A 69 8.44 -6.33 12.63
C LYS A 69 7.08 -5.64 12.43
N LYS A 70 7.02 -4.30 12.53
CA LYS A 70 5.78 -3.51 12.53
C LYS A 70 5.61 -2.62 11.30
N TYR A 71 6.71 -2.22 10.68
CA TYR A 71 6.71 -1.30 9.56
C TYR A 71 8.00 -1.44 8.75
N LEU A 72 7.94 -0.95 7.53
CA LEU A 72 9.08 -0.69 6.67
C LEU A 72 9.36 0.81 6.71
N TYR A 73 10.62 1.20 6.92
CA TYR A 73 11.03 2.59 6.84
C TYR A 73 12.02 2.80 5.70
N ILE A 74 11.74 3.81 4.87
CA ILE A 74 12.53 4.19 3.71
C ILE A 74 13.09 5.57 3.98
N THR A 75 14.40 5.73 3.83
CA THR A 75 15.14 6.94 4.24
C THR A 75 16.18 7.33 3.19
N ASP A 76 16.62 8.59 3.24
CA ASP A 76 17.63 9.13 2.35
C ASP A 76 19.06 8.84 2.85
N LYS A 77 19.99 8.55 1.94
CA LYS A 77 21.41 8.32 2.27
C LYS A 77 22.09 9.53 2.88
N TYR A 78 21.62 10.73 2.57
CA TYR A 78 22.32 11.96 2.85
C TYR A 78 22.00 12.46 4.24
N ASN A 79 22.56 11.78 5.25
CA ASN A 79 23.10 12.47 6.41
C ASN A 79 23.99 11.50 7.19
N ASP A 80 25.30 11.56 6.90
CA ASP A 80 26.37 11.17 7.83
C ASP A 80 26.42 12.11 9.07
N PHE A 81 25.52 13.10 9.13
CA PHE A 81 25.30 13.96 10.28
C PHE A 81 24.15 13.38 11.11
N GLU A 82 24.52 12.87 12.29
CA GLU A 82 23.62 12.49 13.37
C GLU A 82 22.53 13.57 13.55
N ASP A 83 21.30 13.25 13.17
CA ASP A 83 20.21 13.02 14.15
C ASP A 83 18.81 13.03 13.53
N VAL A 84 18.62 13.44 12.27
CA VAL A 84 17.28 13.33 11.65
C VAL A 84 17.33 13.08 10.14
N GLN A 85 16.72 11.96 9.72
CA GLN A 85 16.57 11.57 8.32
C GLN A 85 15.09 11.62 7.94
N GLU A 86 14.78 12.17 6.76
CA GLU A 86 13.42 12.09 6.22
C GLU A 86 13.06 10.62 6.05
N THR A 87 11.87 10.24 6.52
CA THR A 87 11.51 8.83 6.60
C THR A 87 10.07 8.61 6.16
N LEU A 88 9.88 7.80 5.11
CA LEU A 88 8.59 7.22 4.80
C LEU A 88 8.41 5.93 5.60
N ARG A 89 7.37 5.85 6.44
CA ARG A 89 7.01 4.64 7.17
C ARG A 89 5.75 4.03 6.55
N ILE A 90 5.86 2.78 6.13
CA ILE A 90 4.74 1.96 5.66
C ILE A 90 4.50 0.87 6.71
N TYR A 91 3.39 0.95 7.42
CA TYR A 91 3.02 -0.01 8.45
C TYR A 91 2.40 -1.26 7.83
N HIS A 92 2.56 -2.42 8.48
CA HIS A 92 2.00 -3.68 7.97
C HIS A 92 0.47 -3.70 7.89
N ASN A 93 -0.21 -2.87 8.69
CA ASN A 93 -1.65 -2.67 8.61
C ASN A 93 -2.07 -1.85 7.37
N GLY A 94 -1.10 -1.28 6.64
CA GLY A 94 -1.31 -0.45 5.46
C GLY A 94 -1.36 1.05 5.72
N GLU A 95 -0.92 1.56 6.86
CA GLU A 95 -0.82 3.01 7.07
C GLU A 95 0.50 3.57 6.53
N ILE A 96 0.47 4.77 5.94
CA ILE A 96 1.65 5.43 5.39
C ILE A 96 1.82 6.80 6.05
N PHE A 97 3.00 7.02 6.62
CA PHE A 97 3.34 8.28 7.27
C PHE A 97 4.65 8.79 6.72
N TYR A 98 4.69 10.07 6.40
CA TYR A 98 5.92 10.78 6.12
C TYR A 98 6.39 11.49 7.39
N LEU A 99 7.65 11.28 7.77
CA LEU A 99 8.30 11.98 8.86
C LEU A 99 9.31 12.94 8.24
N ASP A 100 9.17 14.22 8.57
CA ASP A 100 10.14 15.23 8.14
C ASP A 100 11.44 15.16 8.96
N GLN A 101 12.39 16.02 8.61
CA GLN A 101 13.67 16.19 9.32
C GLN A 101 13.56 16.66 10.78
N SER A 102 12.36 16.84 11.34
CA SER A 102 12.15 17.08 12.77
C SER A 102 11.54 15.87 13.49
N GLY A 103 11.32 14.77 12.77
CA GLY A 103 10.59 13.60 13.25
C GLY A 103 9.08 13.85 13.39
N LYS A 104 8.56 14.94 12.80
CA LYS A 104 7.15 15.26 12.84
C LYS A 104 6.42 14.55 11.71
N VAL A 105 5.29 13.92 12.06
CA VAL A 105 4.39 13.32 11.08
C VAL A 105 3.79 14.41 10.20
N ARG A 106 3.93 14.25 8.90
CA ARG A 106 3.25 15.03 7.88
C ARG A 106 2.30 14.13 7.10
N GLU A 107 1.13 14.68 6.83
CA GLU A 107 0.19 14.05 5.92
C GLU A 107 0.69 14.21 4.50
N LEU A 108 0.58 13.14 3.72
CA LEU A 108 0.78 13.20 2.27
C LEU A 108 -0.35 14.03 1.67
N SER A 109 -0.06 14.77 0.60
CA SER A 109 -1.12 15.35 -0.22
C SER A 109 -2.01 14.24 -0.80
N MET A 110 -3.23 14.59 -1.19
CA MET A 110 -4.15 13.63 -1.81
C MET A 110 -3.53 12.98 -3.06
N GLU A 111 -2.84 13.77 -3.89
CA GLU A 111 -2.13 13.30 -5.08
C GLU A 111 -1.01 12.30 -4.73
N GLN A 112 -0.15 12.64 -3.76
CA GLN A 112 0.91 11.76 -3.29
C GLN A 112 0.36 10.44 -2.74
N ALA A 113 -0.72 10.51 -1.96
CA ALA A 113 -1.37 9.32 -1.41
C ALA A 113 -1.94 8.43 -2.53
N GLU A 114 -2.60 9.01 -3.53
CA GLU A 114 -3.16 8.27 -4.67
C GLU A 114 -2.08 7.58 -5.50
N GLU A 115 -0.97 8.25 -5.80
CA GLU A 115 0.14 7.65 -6.54
C GLU A 115 0.78 6.48 -5.79
N VAL A 116 1.06 6.66 -4.50
CA VAL A 116 1.63 5.63 -3.64
C VAL A 116 0.70 4.42 -3.55
N ILE A 117 -0.60 4.64 -3.34
CA ILE A 117 -1.60 3.59 -3.27
C ILE A 117 -1.72 2.86 -4.62
N SER A 118 -1.70 3.60 -5.73
CA SER A 118 -1.75 3.05 -7.08
C SER A 118 -0.57 2.10 -7.32
N LEU A 119 0.66 2.52 -7.01
CA LEU A 119 1.83 1.65 -7.12
C LEU A 119 1.76 0.41 -6.25
N ILE A 120 1.37 0.56 -4.97
CA ILE A 120 1.19 -0.58 -4.05
C ILE A 120 0.23 -1.61 -4.66
N ARG A 121 -0.87 -1.16 -5.26
CA ARG A 121 -1.85 -2.04 -5.93
C ARG A 121 -1.27 -2.68 -7.19
N GLN A 122 -0.57 -1.92 -8.04
CA GLN A 122 0.10 -2.44 -9.24
C GLN A 122 1.15 -3.52 -8.91
N LYS A 123 1.86 -3.37 -7.79
CA LYS A 123 2.82 -4.37 -7.30
C LYS A 123 2.14 -5.58 -6.64
N GLY A 124 0.82 -5.55 -6.49
CA GLY A 124 0.01 -6.61 -5.89
C GLY A 124 0.24 -6.75 -4.39
N ILE A 125 0.56 -5.65 -3.70
CA ILE A 125 0.85 -5.65 -2.26
C ILE A 125 -0.43 -5.40 -1.47
N ALA A 126 -0.61 -6.13 -0.37
CA ALA A 126 -1.73 -5.94 0.54
C ALA A 126 -1.64 -4.60 1.27
N TYR A 127 -2.73 -3.83 1.25
CA TYR A 127 -2.79 -2.47 1.79
C TYR A 127 -4.18 -2.11 2.30
N GLN A 128 -4.25 -1.19 3.27
CA GLN A 128 -5.49 -0.69 3.85
C GLN A 128 -6.36 -0.03 2.77
N SER A 129 -7.61 -0.43 2.62
CA SER A 129 -8.48 0.13 1.58
C SER A 129 -9.86 0.45 2.14
N ARG A 130 -10.37 1.66 1.87
CA ARG A 130 -11.69 2.14 2.31
C ARG A 130 -11.97 1.93 3.81
N GLY A 131 -10.97 2.19 4.65
CA GLY A 131 -11.06 2.03 6.10
C GLY A 131 -11.14 0.57 6.56
N LEU A 132 -10.69 -0.38 5.73
CA LEU A 132 -10.44 -1.76 6.13
C LEU A 132 -8.94 -2.00 6.24
N SER A 133 -8.47 -2.36 7.43
CA SER A 133 -7.09 -2.81 7.62
C SER A 133 -6.83 -4.12 6.87
N VAL A 134 -5.56 -4.46 6.66
CA VAL A 134 -5.18 -5.74 6.04
C VAL A 134 -5.72 -6.93 6.84
N GLU A 135 -5.74 -6.84 8.17
CA GLU A 135 -6.28 -7.86 9.07
C GLU A 135 -7.79 -8.06 8.85
N GLN A 136 -8.55 -6.97 8.73
CA GLN A 136 -9.99 -7.06 8.44
C GLN A 136 -10.26 -7.65 7.05
N GLN A 137 -9.45 -7.30 6.05
CA GLN A 137 -9.56 -7.87 4.71
C GLN A 137 -9.29 -9.38 4.71
N LEU A 138 -8.39 -9.87 5.57
CA LEU A 138 -8.13 -11.29 5.78
C LEU A 138 -9.26 -11.98 6.53
N GLU A 139 -9.74 -11.37 7.61
CA GLU A 139 -10.87 -11.88 8.40
C GLU A 139 -12.13 -12.05 7.53
N TYR A 140 -12.37 -11.12 6.61
CA TYR A 140 -13.49 -11.19 5.69
C TYR A 140 -13.27 -12.17 4.52
N ASN A 141 -12.09 -12.78 4.42
CA ASN A 141 -11.67 -13.64 3.31
C ASN A 141 -11.79 -12.92 1.95
N TRP A 142 -11.57 -11.61 1.92
CA TRP A 142 -11.53 -10.82 0.69
C TRP A 142 -10.15 -10.91 0.03
N ILE A 143 -9.11 -11.09 0.83
CA ILE A 143 -7.75 -11.31 0.34
C ILE A 143 -7.15 -12.57 0.96
N LYS A 144 -6.11 -13.10 0.30
CA LYS A 144 -5.18 -14.08 0.86
C LYS A 144 -3.76 -13.61 0.59
N LEU A 145 -2.91 -13.69 1.61
CA LEU A 145 -1.50 -13.37 1.45
C LEU A 145 -0.78 -14.50 0.74
N THR A 146 0.07 -14.16 -0.22
CA THR A 146 0.98 -15.13 -0.84
C THR A 146 2.15 -15.42 0.09
N GLU A 147 2.46 -16.72 0.22
CA GLU A 147 3.55 -17.22 1.03
C GLU A 147 4.91 -16.75 0.58
#